data_AF-A0A6J4H2S5-F1
#
_entry.id   AF-A0A6J4H2S5-F1
#
_cell.length_a   1.000
_cell.length_b   1.000
_cell.length_c   1.000
_cell.angle_alpha   90.00
_cell.angle_beta   90.00
_cell.angle_gamma   90.00
#
_symmetry.space_group_name_H-M   'P 1'
#
loop_
_entity.id
_entity.type
_entity.pdbx_description
1 polymer ?
#
loop_
_entity_poly.entity_id
_entity_poly.type
_entity_poly.pdbx_seq_one_letter_code
_entity_poly.pdbx_strand_id
1 'polypeptide(L)'
;MGPDREPFPDQLVDEPALEWLGEKLTARDDRWTPAPRWRQAAAAVAAALVAGPFAVVSALVLNSTTALGFGALALVVVIGPLIEELVKGAAAIHLVERRPHLVPAGWVLIAIGLVSGLVFAALENVWYLVIVVDEPSRELVIWRWVFGPLVHGSGSALVGIGAARAWRAAEAERAWPDFAVIRPWIVAAAVVHGTANAASLVLSALDVIE
;
A
#
# COMPACT_ATOMS: atom_id res chain seq x y z
N MET A 1 -13.62 -0.14 -57.74
CA MET A 1 -13.60 -1.47 -57.07
C MET A 1 -13.08 -1.23 -55.67
N GLY A 2 -13.98 -1.11 -54.70
CA GLY A 2 -13.59 -1.09 -53.28
C GLY A 2 -13.33 -2.52 -52.83
N PRO A 3 -12.42 -2.76 -51.87
CA PRO A 3 -12.22 -4.10 -51.33
C PRO A 3 -13.52 -4.56 -50.67
N ASP A 4 -14.06 -5.68 -51.16
CA ASP A 4 -15.17 -6.39 -50.54
C ASP A 4 -14.75 -6.72 -49.10
N ARG A 5 -15.35 -6.03 -48.13
CA ARG A 5 -15.19 -6.37 -46.72
C ARG A 5 -15.96 -7.66 -46.51
N GLU A 6 -15.25 -8.76 -46.29
CA GLU A 6 -15.88 -10.01 -45.86
C GLU A 6 -16.76 -9.71 -44.62
N PRO A 7 -18.01 -10.17 -44.62
CA PRO A 7 -18.88 -10.01 -43.46
C PRO A 7 -18.19 -10.66 -42.26
N PHE A 8 -18.04 -9.88 -41.18
CA PHE A 8 -17.57 -10.43 -39.91
C PHE A 8 -18.46 -11.63 -39.56
N PRO A 9 -17.90 -12.82 -39.27
CA PRO A 9 -18.70 -13.99 -38.99
C PRO A 9 -19.58 -13.72 -37.77
N ASP A 10 -20.89 -13.95 -37.92
CA ASP A 10 -21.94 -13.82 -36.88
C ASP A 10 -21.67 -14.67 -35.62
N GLN A 11 -20.59 -15.44 -35.58
CA GLN A 11 -20.19 -16.31 -34.47
C GLN A 11 -19.61 -15.57 -33.26
N LEU A 12 -19.30 -14.27 -33.37
CA LEU A 12 -18.81 -13.49 -32.22
C LEU A 12 -19.94 -13.04 -31.27
N VAL A 13 -21.21 -13.19 -31.65
CA VAL A 13 -22.35 -12.68 -30.85
C VAL A 13 -22.57 -13.50 -29.57
N ASP A 14 -22.15 -14.76 -29.55
CA ASP A 14 -22.28 -15.68 -28.41
C ASP A 14 -20.95 -15.96 -27.69
N GLU A 15 -19.97 -15.06 -27.80
CA GLU A 15 -18.68 -15.24 -27.13
C GLU A 15 -18.86 -14.99 -25.61
N PRO A 16 -18.68 -15.98 -24.73
CA PRO A 16 -18.90 -15.82 -23.28
C PRO A 16 -18.01 -14.73 -22.66
N ALA A 17 -16.87 -14.45 -23.29
CA ALA A 17 -15.98 -13.36 -22.91
C ALA A 17 -16.60 -11.97 -23.13
N LEU A 18 -17.46 -11.81 -24.14
CA LEU A 18 -18.18 -10.56 -24.42
C LEU A 18 -19.39 -10.39 -23.51
N GLU A 19 -20.07 -11.47 -23.14
CA GLU A 19 -21.14 -11.46 -22.14
C GLU A 19 -20.62 -11.05 -20.75
N TRP A 20 -19.47 -11.60 -20.34
CA TRP A 20 -18.75 -11.18 -19.14
C TRP A 20 -18.28 -9.71 -19.21
N LEU A 21 -17.88 -9.24 -20.40
CA LEU A 21 -17.55 -7.83 -20.62
C LEU A 21 -18.79 -6.95 -20.48
N GLY A 22 -19.94 -7.38 -21.02
CA GLY A 22 -21.23 -6.72 -20.96
C GLY A 22 -21.74 -6.56 -19.54
N GLU A 23 -21.73 -7.63 -18.72
CA GLU A 23 -22.05 -7.56 -17.29
C GLU A 23 -21.10 -6.61 -16.55
N LYS A 24 -19.80 -6.62 -16.87
CA LYS A 24 -18.85 -5.66 -16.28
C LYS A 24 -19.11 -4.22 -16.69
N LEU A 25 -19.66 -4.00 -17.89
CA LEU A 25 -20.00 -2.68 -18.40
C LEU A 25 -21.30 -2.15 -17.77
N THR A 26 -22.30 -2.99 -17.51
CA THR A 26 -23.54 -2.60 -16.83
C THR A 26 -23.36 -2.48 -15.31
N ALA A 27 -22.52 -3.31 -14.70
CA ALA A 27 -22.09 -3.16 -13.30
C ALA A 27 -21.24 -1.89 -13.04
N ARG A 28 -20.89 -1.10 -14.07
CA ARG A 28 -20.13 0.16 -13.93
C ARG A 28 -20.85 1.21 -13.11
N ASP A 29 -22.18 1.26 -13.14
CA ASP A 29 -22.90 2.37 -12.50
C ASP A 29 -22.99 2.23 -10.98
N ASP A 30 -23.19 1.01 -10.48
CA ASP A 30 -23.47 0.79 -9.06
C ASP A 30 -22.23 0.87 -8.16
N ARG A 31 -21.01 0.67 -8.72
CA ARG A 31 -19.77 0.69 -7.93
C ARG A 31 -19.48 2.03 -7.26
N TRP A 32 -20.08 3.10 -7.78
CA TRP A 32 -19.91 4.48 -7.35
C TRP A 32 -21.08 4.98 -6.50
N THR A 33 -22.14 4.19 -6.37
CA THR A 33 -23.27 4.49 -5.49
C THR A 33 -22.81 4.37 -4.04
N PRO A 34 -22.73 5.48 -3.27
CA PRO A 34 -22.12 5.45 -1.95
C PRO A 34 -22.85 4.50 -0.99
N ALA A 35 -22.10 3.68 -0.26
CA ALA A 35 -22.67 2.85 0.80
C ALA A 35 -23.20 3.70 1.98
N PRO A 36 -24.02 3.14 2.89
CA PRO A 36 -24.32 3.80 4.15
C PRO A 36 -23.05 4.18 4.94
N ARG A 37 -23.05 5.37 5.57
CA ARG A 37 -21.87 5.94 6.25
C ARG A 37 -21.20 5.00 7.25
N TRP A 38 -21.97 4.20 7.99
CA TRP A 38 -21.42 3.25 8.95
C TRP A 38 -20.59 2.13 8.29
N ARG A 39 -20.98 1.69 7.07
CA ARG A 39 -20.21 0.70 6.30
C ARG A 39 -18.92 1.30 5.79
N GLN A 40 -18.96 2.56 5.33
CA GLN A 40 -17.77 3.27 4.89
C GLN A 40 -16.78 3.44 6.06
N ALA A 41 -17.27 3.87 7.23
CA ALA A 41 -16.45 4.00 8.43
C ALA A 41 -15.87 2.66 8.89
N ALA A 42 -16.68 1.60 8.94
CA ALA A 42 -16.23 0.26 9.31
C ALA A 42 -15.16 -0.26 8.33
N ALA A 43 -15.35 -0.06 7.03
CA ALA A 43 -14.37 -0.45 6.00
C ALA A 43 -13.05 0.33 6.15
N ALA A 44 -13.11 1.64 6.41
CA ALA A 44 -11.92 2.44 6.62
C ALA A 44 -11.13 2.00 7.86
N VAL A 45 -11.82 1.76 8.98
CA VAL A 45 -11.19 1.26 10.22
C VAL A 45 -10.59 -0.13 9.98
N ALA A 46 -11.34 -1.05 9.37
CA ALA A 46 -10.84 -2.39 9.07
C ALA A 46 -9.62 -2.35 8.14
N ALA A 47 -9.67 -1.55 7.07
CA ALA A 47 -8.55 -1.38 6.14
C ALA A 47 -7.29 -0.86 6.84
N ALA A 48 -7.45 0.17 7.68
CA ALA A 48 -6.36 0.78 8.43
C ALA A 48 -5.72 -0.19 9.45
N LEU A 49 -6.51 -1.05 10.08
CA LEU A 49 -6.03 -1.98 11.11
C LEU A 49 -5.47 -3.28 10.55
N VAL A 50 -5.92 -3.74 9.38
CA VAL A 50 -5.50 -5.04 8.82
C VAL A 50 -4.19 -4.96 8.04
N ALA A 51 -3.95 -3.88 7.30
CA ALA A 51 -2.77 -3.79 6.44
C ALA A 51 -1.44 -3.77 7.22
N GLY A 52 -1.40 -3.08 8.37
CA GLY A 52 -0.22 -3.03 9.24
C GLY A 52 0.29 -4.40 9.71
N PRO A 53 -0.55 -5.24 10.33
CA PRO A 53 -0.17 -6.60 10.74
C PRO A 53 0.34 -7.49 9.59
N PHE A 54 -0.26 -7.42 8.40
CA PHE A 54 0.22 -8.18 7.23
C PHE A 54 1.61 -7.72 6.77
N ALA A 55 1.90 -6.43 6.87
CA ALA A 55 3.24 -5.90 6.58
C ALA A 55 4.29 -6.42 7.58
N VAL A 56 3.95 -6.62 8.86
CA VAL A 56 4.85 -7.24 9.85
C VAL A 56 5.24 -8.66 9.42
N VAL A 57 4.28 -9.47 8.98
CA VAL A 57 4.57 -10.83 8.49
C VAL A 57 5.53 -10.79 7.30
N SER A 58 5.32 -9.84 6.38
CA SER A 58 6.20 -9.66 5.22
C SER A 58 7.62 -9.26 5.64
N ALA A 59 7.76 -8.34 6.60
CA ALA A 59 9.05 -7.92 7.15
C ALA A 59 9.78 -9.09 7.84
N LEU A 60 9.07 -9.94 8.61
CA LEU A 60 9.66 -11.11 9.25
C LEU A 60 10.17 -12.14 8.23
N VAL A 61 9.39 -12.41 7.17
CA VAL A 61 9.80 -13.32 6.09
C VAL A 61 11.05 -12.77 5.40
N LEU A 62 11.07 -11.49 5.05
CA LEU A 62 12.22 -10.82 4.43
C LEU A 62 13.48 -10.94 5.31
N ASN A 63 13.37 -10.63 6.60
CA ASN A 63 14.48 -10.69 7.55
C ASN A 63 15.00 -12.12 7.76
N SER A 64 14.14 -13.14 7.70
CA SER A 64 14.56 -14.54 7.85
C SER A 64 15.39 -15.06 6.67
N THR A 65 15.29 -14.41 5.50
CA THR A 65 16.01 -14.81 4.27
C THR A 65 17.36 -14.11 4.09
N THR A 66 17.72 -13.18 4.99
CA THR A 66 18.89 -12.33 4.81
C THR A 66 20.17 -13.01 5.31
N ALA A 67 20.84 -13.77 4.43
CA ALA A 67 22.22 -14.20 4.68
C ALA A 67 23.20 -13.04 4.46
N LEU A 68 24.20 -12.90 5.34
CA LEU A 68 25.14 -11.76 5.41
C LEU A 68 25.88 -11.52 4.07
N GLY A 69 25.81 -10.29 3.53
CA GLY A 69 26.52 -9.86 2.32
C GLY A 69 25.92 -8.59 1.67
N PHE A 70 26.44 -8.16 0.51
CA PHE A 70 25.92 -6.99 -0.24
C PHE A 70 24.42 -7.10 -0.57
N GLY A 71 23.89 -8.33 -0.70
CA GLY A 71 22.46 -8.56 -0.85
C GLY A 71 21.62 -8.09 0.35
N ALA A 72 22.18 -8.12 1.56
CA ALA A 72 21.50 -7.67 2.78
C ALA A 72 21.24 -6.16 2.77
N LEU A 73 22.21 -5.35 2.28
CA LEU A 73 22.04 -3.90 2.23
C LEU A 73 20.93 -3.50 1.24
N ALA A 74 20.93 -4.09 0.03
CA ALA A 74 19.89 -3.84 -0.95
C ALA A 74 18.51 -4.30 -0.45
N LEU A 75 18.46 -5.40 0.31
CA LEU A 75 17.23 -5.88 0.92
C LEU A 75 16.69 -4.88 1.96
N VAL A 76 17.53 -4.41 2.88
CA VAL A 76 17.13 -3.53 3.99
C VAL A 76 16.80 -2.10 3.53
N VAL A 77 17.50 -1.59 2.52
CA VAL A 77 17.40 -0.18 2.10
C VAL A 77 16.48 0.02 0.91
N VAL A 78 16.26 -1.00 0.06
CA VAL A 78 15.51 -0.83 -1.19
C VAL A 78 14.32 -1.78 -1.27
N ILE A 79 14.57 -3.09 -1.25
CA ILE A 79 13.53 -4.09 -1.55
C ILE A 79 12.53 -4.23 -0.40
N GLY A 80 13.01 -4.29 0.84
CA GLY A 80 12.20 -4.34 2.05
C GLY A 80 11.25 -3.15 2.14
N PRO A 81 11.76 -1.90 2.14
CA PRO A 81 10.92 -0.71 2.14
C PRO A 81 9.88 -0.69 1.01
N LEU A 82 10.24 -1.13 -0.21
CA LEU A 82 9.28 -1.19 -1.32
C LEU A 82 8.13 -2.17 -1.05
N ILE A 83 8.44 -3.39 -0.61
CA ILE A 83 7.44 -4.40 -0.29
C ILE A 83 6.57 -3.94 0.88
N GLU A 84 7.21 -3.41 1.92
CA GLU A 84 6.52 -2.94 3.11
C GLU A 84 5.52 -1.82 2.82
N GLU A 85 5.93 -0.78 2.09
CA GLU A 85 5.02 0.32 1.76
C GLU A 85 3.89 -0.13 0.80
N LEU A 86 4.17 -1.09 -0.09
CA LEU A 86 3.13 -1.72 -0.91
C LEU A 86 2.11 -2.45 -0.04
N VAL A 87 2.55 -3.27 0.93
CA VAL A 87 1.67 -4.06 1.79
C VAL A 87 0.88 -3.15 2.75
N LYS A 88 1.50 -2.15 3.37
CA LYS A 88 0.82 -1.16 4.22
C LYS A 88 -0.23 -0.37 3.44
N GLY A 89 0.05 -0.06 2.17
CA GLY A 89 -0.89 0.62 1.28
C GLY A 89 -1.96 -0.28 0.65
N ALA A 90 -1.82 -1.61 0.73
CA ALA A 90 -2.63 -2.55 -0.04
C ALA A 90 -4.14 -2.43 0.24
N ALA A 91 -4.55 -2.18 1.48
CA ALA A 91 -5.95 -2.03 1.82
C ALA A 91 -6.58 -0.76 1.21
N ALA A 92 -5.83 0.36 1.17
CA ALA A 92 -6.28 1.58 0.50
C ALA A 92 -6.41 1.35 -1.01
N ILE A 93 -5.42 0.71 -1.63
CA ILE A 93 -5.44 0.34 -3.06
C ILE A 93 -6.63 -0.59 -3.36
N HIS A 94 -6.86 -1.60 -2.52
CA HIS A 94 -7.97 -2.53 -2.66
C HIS A 94 -9.33 -1.83 -2.61
N LEU A 95 -9.54 -0.88 -1.69
CA LEU A 95 -10.78 -0.10 -1.64
C LEU A 95 -11.00 0.68 -2.93
N VAL A 96 -9.96 1.32 -3.46
CA VAL A 96 -10.04 2.07 -4.72
C VAL A 96 -10.40 1.16 -5.90
N GLU A 97 -9.71 0.03 -6.03
CA GLU A 97 -9.91 -0.89 -7.16
C GLU A 97 -11.23 -1.66 -7.09
N ARG A 98 -11.57 -2.21 -5.91
CA ARG A 98 -12.63 -3.22 -5.77
C ARG A 98 -13.88 -2.69 -5.08
N ARG A 99 -13.78 -1.66 -4.24
CA ARG A 99 -14.89 -1.20 -3.39
C ARG A 99 -14.98 0.34 -3.30
N PRO A 100 -14.96 1.10 -4.41
CA PRO A 100 -14.89 2.56 -4.33
C PRO A 100 -16.10 3.21 -3.67
N HIS A 101 -17.28 2.60 -3.72
CA HIS A 101 -18.49 3.01 -2.96
C HIS A 101 -18.31 3.04 -1.42
N LEU A 102 -17.28 2.38 -0.89
CA LEU A 102 -16.96 2.40 0.54
C LEU A 102 -16.07 3.59 0.92
N VAL A 103 -15.56 4.35 -0.03
CA VAL A 103 -14.67 5.50 0.20
C VAL A 103 -15.51 6.78 0.28
N PRO A 104 -15.63 7.44 1.44
CA PRO A 104 -16.43 8.66 1.57
C PRO A 104 -15.81 9.86 0.85
N ALA A 105 -14.48 9.91 0.85
CA ALA A 105 -13.67 11.00 0.34
C ALA A 105 -12.22 10.56 0.19
N GLY A 106 -11.48 11.17 -0.73
CA GLY A 106 -10.07 10.82 -0.99
C GLY A 106 -9.16 10.95 0.24
N TRP A 107 -9.42 11.87 1.17
CA TRP A 107 -8.59 12.03 2.38
C TRP A 107 -8.65 10.79 3.30
N VAL A 108 -9.72 10.00 3.23
CA VAL A 108 -9.86 8.77 4.02
C VAL A 108 -8.81 7.73 3.62
N LEU A 109 -8.44 7.69 2.34
CA LEU A 109 -7.38 6.80 1.85
C LEU A 109 -6.00 7.21 2.37
N ILE A 110 -5.77 8.52 2.54
CA ILE A 110 -4.56 9.06 3.19
C ILE A 110 -4.54 8.65 4.67
N ALA A 111 -5.68 8.80 5.36
CA ALA A 111 -5.82 8.40 6.76
C ALA A 111 -5.62 6.89 6.96
N ILE A 112 -6.15 6.05 6.06
CA ILE A 112 -5.93 4.60 6.06
C ILE A 112 -4.44 4.28 5.93
N GLY A 113 -3.75 4.90 4.97
CA GLY A 113 -2.31 4.73 4.80
C GLY A 113 -1.53 5.13 6.05
N LEU A 114 -1.79 6.32 6.59
CA LEU A 114 -1.17 6.83 7.80
C LEU A 114 -1.35 5.87 8.99
N VAL A 115 -2.60 5.50 9.29
CA VAL A 115 -2.91 4.63 10.43
C VAL A 115 -2.32 3.23 10.24
N SER A 116 -2.36 2.68 9.02
CA SER A 116 -1.70 1.40 8.73
C SER A 116 -0.19 1.46 9.00
N GLY A 117 0.47 2.55 8.58
CA GLY A 117 1.89 2.77 8.86
C GLY A 117 2.20 2.86 10.36
N LEU A 118 1.35 3.56 11.13
CA LEU A 118 1.49 3.67 12.59
C LEU A 118 1.24 2.33 13.32
N VAL A 119 0.25 1.56 12.89
CA VAL A 119 -0.01 0.21 13.44
C VAL A 119 1.17 -0.70 13.14
N PHE A 120 1.69 -0.68 11.91
CA PHE A 120 2.91 -1.41 11.57
C PHE A 120 4.08 -1.02 12.48
N ALA A 121 4.35 0.29 12.62
CA ALA A 121 5.45 0.78 13.45
C ALA A 121 5.34 0.34 14.90
N ALA A 122 4.12 0.38 15.48
CA ALA A 122 3.90 -0.06 16.84
C ALA A 122 4.19 -1.56 17.02
N LEU A 123 3.72 -2.40 16.09
CA LEU A 123 3.95 -3.84 16.13
C LEU A 123 5.43 -4.20 15.91
N GLU A 124 6.06 -3.55 14.94
CA GLU A 124 7.48 -3.75 14.65
C GLU A 124 8.35 -3.32 15.84
N ASN A 125 8.06 -2.18 16.47
CA ASN A 125 8.78 -1.71 17.64
C ASN A 125 8.65 -2.66 18.82
N VAL A 126 7.44 -3.20 19.07
CA VAL A 126 7.24 -4.22 20.11
C VAL A 126 8.05 -5.47 19.80
N TRP A 127 7.97 -5.97 18.57
CA TRP A 127 8.76 -7.13 18.14
C TRP A 127 10.25 -6.89 18.34
N TYR A 128 10.76 -5.76 17.88
CA TYR A 128 12.19 -5.48 17.93
C TYR A 128 12.71 -5.29 19.36
N LEU A 129 12.05 -4.45 20.16
CA LEU A 129 12.51 -4.08 21.50
C LEU A 129 12.23 -5.15 22.57
N VAL A 130 11.32 -6.10 22.31
CA VAL A 130 10.95 -7.14 23.28
C VAL A 130 11.49 -8.51 22.88
N ILE A 131 11.63 -8.79 21.58
CA ILE A 131 11.97 -10.14 21.08
C ILE A 131 13.36 -10.19 20.44
N VAL A 132 13.80 -9.14 19.76
CA VAL A 132 15.04 -9.18 18.96
C VAL A 132 16.24 -8.63 19.72
N VAL A 133 16.07 -7.54 20.46
CA VAL A 133 17.16 -6.86 21.18
C VAL A 133 17.08 -7.18 22.66
N ASP A 134 18.12 -7.84 23.17
CA ASP A 134 18.32 -8.00 24.61
C ASP A 134 18.76 -6.65 25.20
N GLU A 135 18.06 -6.17 26.23
CA GLU A 135 18.37 -4.94 26.98
C GLU A 135 18.57 -3.68 26.10
N PRO A 136 17.53 -3.20 25.39
CA PRO A 136 17.66 -2.07 24.47
C PRO A 136 18.07 -0.78 25.17
N SER A 137 19.00 -0.02 24.58
CA SER A 137 19.40 1.29 25.08
C SER A 137 18.23 2.29 25.08
N ARG A 138 18.34 3.33 25.91
CA ARG A 138 17.31 4.38 25.98
C ARG A 138 17.22 5.13 24.65
N GLU A 139 18.34 5.34 24.00
CA GLU A 139 18.49 6.03 22.73
C GLU A 139 17.79 5.25 21.61
N LEU A 140 18.00 3.92 21.55
CA LEU A 140 17.30 3.04 20.61
C LEU A 140 15.79 3.04 20.82
N VAL A 141 15.32 2.99 22.08
CA VAL A 141 13.88 3.05 22.41
C VAL A 141 13.26 4.36 21.90
N ILE A 142 13.91 5.51 22.14
CA ILE A 142 13.44 6.81 21.66
C ILE A 142 13.45 6.84 20.13
N TRP A 143 14.53 6.36 19.50
CA TRP A 143 14.63 6.31 18.05
C TRP A 143 13.47 5.53 17.43
N ARG A 144 13.24 4.32 17.94
CA ARG A 144 12.15 3.43 17.51
C ARG A 144 10.78 4.06 17.69
N TRP A 145 10.46 4.61 18.85
CA TRP A 145 9.11 5.12 19.15
C TRP A 145 8.81 6.52 18.61
N VAL A 146 9.82 7.29 18.20
CA VAL A 146 9.62 8.62 17.61
C VAL A 146 9.85 8.60 16.10
N PHE A 147 11.03 8.16 15.65
CA PHE A 147 11.40 8.21 14.24
C PHE A 147 10.73 7.09 13.44
N GLY A 148 10.61 5.88 14.00
CA GLY A 148 9.93 4.75 13.35
C GLY A 148 8.50 5.10 12.91
N PRO A 149 7.60 5.49 13.83
CA PRO A 149 6.24 5.93 13.49
C PRO A 149 6.20 7.10 12.51
N LEU A 150 7.15 8.05 12.60
CA LEU A 150 7.21 9.17 11.66
C LEU A 150 7.52 8.68 10.24
N VAL A 151 8.50 7.80 10.08
CA VAL A 151 8.90 7.23 8.78
C VAL A 151 7.78 6.37 8.20
N HIS A 152 7.28 5.39 8.95
CA HIS A 152 6.23 4.49 8.45
C HIS A 152 4.90 5.19 8.24
N GLY A 153 4.50 6.06 9.17
CA GLY A 153 3.27 6.85 9.04
C GLY A 153 3.30 7.76 7.81
N SER A 154 4.41 8.49 7.60
CA SER A 154 4.55 9.40 6.46
C SER A 154 4.71 8.64 5.13
N GLY A 155 5.52 7.57 5.09
CA GLY A 155 5.67 6.70 3.93
C GLY A 155 4.34 6.13 3.48
N SER A 156 3.58 5.52 4.38
CA SER A 156 2.30 4.92 4.04
C SER A 156 1.22 5.96 3.71
N ALA A 157 1.31 7.17 4.28
CA ALA A 157 0.46 8.30 3.87
C ALA A 157 0.73 8.74 2.42
N LEU A 158 1.98 8.68 1.92
CA LEU A 158 2.28 8.93 0.50
C LEU A 158 1.56 7.93 -0.40
N VAL A 159 1.56 6.65 -0.06
CA VAL A 159 0.79 5.63 -0.80
C VAL A 159 -0.71 5.94 -0.78
N GLY A 160 -1.23 6.36 0.38
CA GLY A 160 -2.60 6.84 0.53
C GLY A 160 -2.92 8.07 -0.35
N ILE A 161 -1.97 8.99 -0.56
CA ILE A 161 -2.11 10.12 -1.49
C ILE A 161 -2.23 9.61 -2.94
N GLY A 162 -1.41 8.64 -3.33
CA GLY A 162 -1.51 8.00 -4.64
C GLY A 162 -2.88 7.35 -4.88
N ALA A 163 -3.35 6.56 -3.90
CA ALA A 163 -4.67 5.96 -3.93
C ALA A 163 -5.79 7.01 -4.00
N ALA A 164 -5.69 8.10 -3.23
CA ALA A 164 -6.65 9.21 -3.25
C ALA A 164 -6.71 9.95 -4.59
N ARG A 165 -5.59 10.03 -5.31
CA ARG A 165 -5.54 10.61 -6.66
C ARG A 165 -6.17 9.67 -7.68
N ALA A 166 -5.82 8.39 -7.64
CA ALA A 166 -6.40 7.38 -8.53
C ALA A 166 -7.92 7.26 -8.33
N TRP A 167 -8.39 7.29 -7.08
CA TRP A 167 -9.82 7.26 -6.75
C TRP A 167 -10.57 8.47 -7.33
N ARG A 168 -10.06 9.69 -7.12
CA ARG A 168 -10.69 10.91 -7.64
C ARG A 168 -10.76 10.94 -9.16
N ALA A 169 -9.68 10.53 -9.83
CA ALA A 169 -9.66 10.44 -11.29
C ALA A 169 -10.69 9.43 -11.80
N ALA A 170 -10.72 8.24 -11.20
CA ALA A 170 -11.68 7.19 -11.54
C ALA A 170 -13.13 7.60 -11.25
N GLU A 171 -13.39 8.32 -10.16
CA GLU A 171 -14.73 8.80 -9.80
C GLU A 171 -15.24 9.82 -10.82
N ALA A 172 -14.41 10.81 -11.18
CA ALA A 172 -14.74 11.86 -12.13
C ALA A 172 -15.10 11.29 -13.51
N GLU A 173 -14.39 10.25 -13.93
CA GLU A 173 -14.57 9.60 -15.23
C GLU A 173 -15.51 8.39 -15.19
N ARG A 174 -16.03 8.03 -14.00
CA ARG A 174 -16.76 6.77 -13.75
C ARG A 174 -16.02 5.54 -14.28
N ALA A 175 -14.69 5.56 -14.22
CA ALA A 175 -13.79 4.58 -14.82
C ALA A 175 -13.19 3.62 -13.78
N TRP A 176 -12.32 2.72 -14.25
CA TRP A 176 -11.47 1.93 -13.35
C TRP A 176 -10.26 2.78 -12.94
N PRO A 177 -9.81 2.71 -11.69
CA PRO A 177 -8.61 3.42 -11.27
C PRO A 177 -7.37 2.86 -12.00
N ASP A 178 -6.54 3.79 -12.49
CA ASP A 178 -5.26 3.45 -13.11
C ASP A 178 -4.16 3.33 -12.05
N PHE A 179 -3.59 2.14 -11.93
CA PHE A 179 -2.48 1.86 -11.01
C PHE A 179 -1.22 2.67 -11.35
N ALA A 180 -1.05 3.13 -12.59
CA ALA A 180 0.04 4.02 -12.97
C ALA A 180 0.03 5.33 -12.18
N VAL A 181 -1.15 5.80 -11.73
CA VAL A 181 -1.28 6.99 -10.87
C VAL A 181 -0.74 6.73 -9.46
N ILE A 182 -0.85 5.50 -8.95
CA ILE A 182 -0.45 5.11 -7.59
C ILE A 182 1.05 4.82 -7.52
N ARG A 183 1.60 4.14 -8.53
CA ARG A 183 2.99 3.67 -8.60
C ARG A 183 4.06 4.69 -8.17
N PRO A 184 4.09 5.95 -8.66
CA PRO A 184 5.13 6.90 -8.26
C PRO A 184 5.09 7.23 -6.76
N TRP A 185 3.92 7.13 -6.12
CA TRP A 185 3.76 7.36 -4.68
C TRP A 185 4.29 6.20 -3.84
N ILE A 186 4.15 4.96 -4.33
CA ILE A 186 4.77 3.78 -3.71
C ILE A 186 6.29 3.91 -3.78
N VAL A 187 6.84 4.31 -4.93
CA VAL A 187 8.29 4.54 -5.08
C VAL A 187 8.75 5.66 -4.16
N ALA A 188 8.03 6.78 -4.09
CA ALA A 188 8.37 7.88 -3.18
C ALA A 188 8.37 7.44 -1.71
N ALA A 189 7.37 6.67 -1.28
CA ALA A 189 7.30 6.11 0.06
C ALA A 189 8.50 5.19 0.36
N ALA A 190 8.82 4.28 -0.57
CA ALA A 190 9.96 3.37 -0.45
C ALA A 190 11.30 4.11 -0.37
N VAL A 191 11.48 5.21 -1.13
CA VAL A 191 12.69 6.04 -1.07
C VAL A 191 12.83 6.75 0.27
N VAL A 192 11.74 7.35 0.79
CA VAL A 192 11.74 8.01 2.11
C VAL A 192 12.11 7.00 3.20
N HIS A 193 11.46 5.84 3.18
CA HIS A 193 11.70 4.77 4.15
C HIS A 193 13.11 4.19 4.02
N GLY A 194 13.53 3.81 2.82
CA GLY A 194 14.88 3.31 2.56
C GLY A 194 15.98 4.27 2.99
N THR A 195 15.79 5.58 2.78
CA THR A 195 16.73 6.61 3.24
C THR A 195 16.83 6.63 4.77
N ALA A 196 15.70 6.50 5.48
CA ALA A 196 15.71 6.41 6.93
C ALA A 196 16.43 5.14 7.43
N ASN A 197 16.23 3.99 6.77
CA ASN A 197 16.94 2.76 7.10
C ASN A 197 18.45 2.91 6.87
N ALA A 198 18.85 3.49 5.75
CA ALA A 198 20.26 3.77 5.48
C ALA A 198 20.88 4.71 6.52
N ALA A 199 20.16 5.76 6.93
CA ALA A 199 20.60 6.66 7.99
C ALA A 199 20.75 5.92 9.33
N SER A 200 19.79 5.05 9.68
CA SER A 200 19.88 4.22 10.89
C SER A 200 21.12 3.31 10.87
N LEU A 201 21.41 2.66 9.75
CA LEU A 201 22.60 1.82 9.61
C LEU A 201 23.90 2.61 9.79
N VAL A 202 23.98 3.83 9.22
CA VAL A 202 25.14 4.71 9.37
C VAL A 202 25.29 5.16 10.82
N LEU A 203 24.20 5.57 11.49
CA LEU A 203 24.23 5.99 12.89
C LEU A 203 24.64 4.86 13.82
N SER A 204 24.16 3.64 13.60
CA SER A 204 24.61 2.45 14.34
C SER A 204 26.08 2.13 14.08
N ALA A 205 26.57 2.24 12.83
CA ALA A 205 27.98 2.02 12.51
C ALA A 205 28.93 3.08 13.08
N LEU A 206 28.40 4.21 13.56
CA LEU A 206 29.12 5.28 14.24
C LEU A 206 28.91 5.27 15.77
N ASP A 207 28.30 4.20 16.31
CA ASP A 207 27.97 4.03 17.73
C ASP A 207 27.12 5.18 18.30
N VAL A 208 26.27 5.79 17.47
CA VAL A 208 25.33 6.86 17.89
C VAL A 208 24.03 6.28 18.44
N ILE A 209 23.59 5.14 17.88
CA ILE A 209 22.43 4.38 18.34
C ILE A 209 22.82 2.90 18.44
N GLU A 210 22.82 2.37 19.66
CA GLU A 210 23.09 0.95 19.99
C GLU A 210 21.82 0.23 20.44
#